data_AF-A0A6G8CZ19-F1
#
_entry.id   AF-A0A6G8CZ19-F1
#
_cell.length_a   1.000
_cell.length_b   1.000
_cell.length_c   1.000
_cell.angle_alpha   90.00
_cell.angle_beta   90.00
_cell.angle_gamma   90.00
#
_symmetry.space_group_name_H-M   'P 1'
#
loop_
_entity.id
_entity.type
_entity.pdbx_description
1 polymer ?
#
loop_
_entity_poly.entity_id
_entity_poly.type
_entity_poly.pdbx_seq_one_letter_code
_entity_poly.pdbx_strand_id
1 'polypeptide(L)'
;MSQPQDIALRDKGELLLARLIYGWERLRNKPVRDYVAKSFELIEIPLATGAKPAPNTRSIPRIIWAFWTGASKPELIERCFANWHRMCPQFDIRILDEDSVLQYLDAIPPSLQQASAPKRADWVRAELLKRHGGIWLDASTILTTSLDWVIDEQARTQSDYVGFYLEQFTADAAYPVIENWFMAAPPGSPFIVDLQDEFTTRVVPGSNEAYIDKLREEGVYDQLRQRIFSPEYLTMHLAIQYVMRKRGGYRLALARAEDGPFYYHVAARWSRGLLKVQLMMRPRAPVMPPMVKLRKPDRKRLDLYTQRRLVRPDSILGHYLGL
;
A
#
# COMPACT_ATOMS: atom_id res chain seq x y z
N MET A 1 4.57 10.09 -39.04
CA MET A 1 4.07 8.69 -39.11
C MET A 1 5.04 7.82 -38.33
N SER A 2 4.71 7.44 -37.09
CA SER A 2 5.56 6.55 -36.28
C SER A 2 5.50 5.13 -36.85
N GLN A 3 6.65 4.55 -37.17
CA GLN A 3 6.71 3.15 -37.62
C GLN A 3 6.07 2.22 -36.56
N PRO A 4 5.31 1.20 -36.98
CA PRO A 4 4.76 0.23 -36.04
C PRO A 4 5.93 -0.56 -35.44
N GLN A 5 6.19 -0.36 -34.15
CA GLN A 5 7.10 -1.22 -33.40
C GLN A 5 6.65 -2.67 -33.58
N ASP A 6 7.52 -3.50 -34.17
CA ASP A 6 7.21 -4.89 -34.43
C ASP A 6 7.07 -5.63 -33.10
N ILE A 7 5.87 -6.16 -32.86
CA ILE A 7 5.53 -6.81 -31.60
C ILE A 7 6.02 -8.25 -31.67
N ALA A 8 6.74 -8.71 -30.65
CA ALA A 8 7.18 -10.10 -30.53
C ALA A 8 6.00 -11.08 -30.72
N LEU A 9 6.22 -12.22 -31.38
CA LEU A 9 5.16 -13.19 -31.73
C LEU A 9 4.32 -13.62 -30.50
N ARG A 10 4.98 -13.79 -29.35
CA ARG A 10 4.36 -14.08 -28.05
C ARG A 10 3.31 -13.05 -27.65
N ASP A 11 3.61 -11.78 -27.89
CA ASP A 11 2.72 -10.66 -27.55
C ASP A 11 1.55 -10.56 -28.52
N LYS A 12 1.73 -10.98 -29.78
CA LYS A 12 0.62 -11.12 -30.74
C LYS A 12 -0.39 -12.18 -30.27
N GLY A 13 0.09 -13.34 -29.80
CA GLY A 13 -0.75 -14.41 -29.25
C GLY A 13 -1.50 -13.98 -27.98
N GLU A 14 -0.82 -13.34 -27.03
CA GLU A 14 -1.47 -12.83 -25.81
C GLU A 14 -2.56 -11.79 -26.13
N LEU A 15 -2.29 -10.85 -27.04
CA LEU A 15 -3.26 -9.82 -27.42
C LEU A 15 -4.46 -10.39 -28.16
N LEU A 16 -4.28 -11.45 -28.97
CA LEU A 16 -5.39 -12.15 -29.62
C LEU A 16 -6.30 -12.78 -28.58
N LEU A 17 -5.74 -13.52 -27.63
CA LEU A 17 -6.51 -14.11 -26.53
C LEU A 17 -7.22 -13.03 -25.70
N ALA A 18 -6.52 -11.94 -25.38
CA ALA A 18 -7.10 -10.81 -24.64
C ALA A 18 -8.29 -10.17 -25.38
N ARG A 19 -8.24 -10.06 -26.72
CA ARG A 19 -9.36 -9.56 -27.55
C ARG A 19 -10.57 -10.49 -27.52
N LEU A 20 -10.35 -11.80 -27.59
CA LEU A 20 -11.43 -12.79 -27.49
C LEU A 20 -12.11 -12.71 -26.12
N ILE A 21 -11.32 -12.67 -25.04
CA ILE A 21 -11.83 -12.51 -23.67
C ILE A 21 -12.57 -11.18 -23.53
N TYR A 22 -12.01 -10.09 -24.06
CA TYR A 22 -12.64 -8.77 -24.02
C TYR A 22 -14.00 -8.75 -24.74
N GLY A 23 -14.08 -9.33 -25.94
CA GLY A 23 -15.34 -9.45 -26.69
C GLY A 23 -16.37 -10.28 -25.92
N TRP A 24 -15.96 -11.41 -25.35
CA TRP A 24 -16.81 -12.28 -24.53
C TRP A 24 -17.34 -11.58 -23.27
N GLU A 25 -16.47 -10.90 -22.52
CA GLU A 25 -16.87 -10.16 -21.30
C GLU A 25 -17.75 -8.95 -21.64
N ARG A 26 -17.56 -8.32 -22.81
CA ARG A 26 -18.48 -7.30 -23.31
C ARG A 26 -19.87 -7.84 -23.60
N LEU A 27 -19.97 -9.01 -24.23
CA LEU A 27 -21.26 -9.67 -24.50
C LEU A 27 -21.95 -10.11 -23.20
N ARG A 28 -21.20 -10.67 -22.26
CA ARG A 28 -21.74 -11.05 -20.94
C ARG A 28 -22.20 -9.86 -20.11
N ASN A 29 -21.53 -8.72 -20.27
CA ASN A 29 -21.78 -7.46 -19.55
C ASN A 29 -22.01 -7.62 -18.04
N LYS A 30 -21.33 -8.59 -17.41
CA LYS A 30 -21.50 -8.88 -15.99
C LYS A 30 -20.53 -8.01 -15.19
N PRO A 31 -21.01 -7.19 -14.24
CA PRO A 31 -20.13 -6.39 -13.42
C PRO A 31 -19.21 -7.26 -12.55
N VAL A 32 -18.13 -6.66 -12.06
CA VAL A 32 -17.35 -7.24 -10.96
C VAL A 32 -18.23 -7.44 -9.72
N ARG A 33 -17.76 -8.26 -8.78
CA ARG A 33 -18.48 -8.55 -7.53
C ARG A 33 -18.70 -7.26 -6.72
N ASP A 34 -19.91 -7.12 -6.17
CA ASP A 34 -20.24 -6.04 -5.24
C ASP A 34 -19.38 -6.11 -3.98
N TYR A 35 -18.86 -4.96 -3.59
CA TYR A 35 -18.12 -4.83 -2.35
C TYR A 35 -19.03 -5.00 -1.14
N VAL A 36 -18.52 -5.69 -0.12
CA VAL A 36 -19.17 -5.83 1.19
C VAL A 36 -18.26 -5.16 2.20
N ALA A 37 -18.69 -4.02 2.73
CA ALA A 37 -17.91 -3.24 3.68
C ALA A 37 -17.57 -4.08 4.92
N LYS A 38 -16.32 -3.94 5.37
CA LYS A 38 -15.81 -4.48 6.62
C LYS A 38 -15.27 -3.34 7.47
N SER A 39 -15.58 -3.36 8.76
CA SER A 39 -15.14 -2.35 9.70
C SER A 39 -13.69 -2.59 10.09
N PHE A 40 -13.02 -1.51 10.50
CA PHE A 40 -11.74 -1.60 11.19
C PHE A 40 -11.95 -2.06 12.62
N GLU A 41 -11.02 -2.89 13.09
CA GLU A 41 -10.97 -3.39 14.45
C GLU A 41 -9.87 -2.66 15.22
N LEU A 42 -10.16 -2.27 16.46
CA LEU A 42 -9.16 -1.71 17.34
C LEU A 42 -8.40 -2.84 18.02
N ILE A 43 -7.10 -2.91 17.75
CA ILE A 43 -6.18 -3.85 18.37
C ILE A 43 -5.28 -3.07 19.33
N GLU A 44 -5.38 -3.39 20.62
CA GLU A 44 -4.56 -2.82 21.67
C GLU A 44 -3.35 -3.73 21.92
N ILE A 45 -2.16 -3.24 21.61
CA ILE A 45 -0.90 -3.92 21.93
C ILE A 45 -0.47 -3.42 23.32
N PRO A 46 -0.49 -4.24 24.38
CA PRO A 46 -0.11 -3.81 25.71
C PRO A 46 1.39 -3.52 25.79
N LEU A 47 1.80 -2.68 26.74
CA LEU A 47 3.21 -2.54 27.10
C LEU A 47 3.75 -3.88 27.64
N ALA A 48 5.08 -4.05 27.65
CA ALA A 48 5.73 -5.20 28.28
C ALA A 48 5.34 -5.38 29.77
N THR A 49 4.95 -4.29 30.45
CA THR A 49 4.44 -4.28 31.83
C THR A 49 2.98 -4.76 31.94
N GLY A 50 2.29 -5.01 30.83
CA GLY A 50 0.87 -5.34 30.77
C GLY A 50 -0.07 -4.13 30.79
N ALA A 51 0.45 -2.92 30.96
CA ALA A 51 -0.36 -1.70 30.95
C ALA A 51 -0.99 -1.47 29.56
N LYS A 52 -2.28 -1.13 29.56
CA LYS A 52 -3.03 -0.81 28.34
C LYS A 52 -2.59 0.53 27.76
N PRO A 53 -2.58 0.68 26.43
CA PRO A 53 -2.21 1.92 25.78
C PRO A 53 -3.29 3.01 25.95
N ALA A 54 -2.84 4.25 26.20
CA ALA A 54 -3.72 5.39 26.35
C ALA A 54 -4.29 5.88 25.01
N PRO A 55 -5.52 6.43 24.96
CA PRO A 55 -6.09 7.03 23.75
C PRO A 55 -5.22 8.16 23.17
N ASN A 56 -5.08 8.20 21.85
CA ASN A 56 -4.40 9.30 21.17
C ASN A 56 -5.39 10.43 20.87
N THR A 57 -5.15 11.61 21.44
CA THR A 57 -6.03 12.79 21.27
C THR A 57 -5.65 13.68 20.10
N ARG A 58 -4.50 13.44 19.46
CA ARG A 58 -4.10 14.16 18.24
C ARG A 58 -4.85 13.56 17.05
N SER A 59 -5.22 14.42 16.12
CA SER A 59 -5.86 14.01 14.87
C SER A 59 -4.83 13.72 13.78
N ILE A 60 -5.17 12.83 12.85
CA ILE A 60 -4.41 12.65 11.61
C ILE A 60 -4.58 13.92 10.75
N PRO A 61 -3.50 14.62 10.37
CA PRO A 61 -3.60 15.75 9.45
C PRO A 61 -4.05 15.31 8.06
N ARG A 62 -4.77 16.17 7.34
CA ARG A 62 -5.26 15.91 5.97
C ARG A 62 -4.15 16.07 4.92
N ILE A 63 -3.09 15.29 5.07
CA ILE A 63 -1.93 15.26 4.19
C ILE A 63 -1.78 13.85 3.63
N ILE A 64 -1.66 13.72 2.31
CA ILE A 64 -1.34 12.47 1.63
C ILE A 64 0.09 12.53 1.14
N TRP A 65 0.92 11.62 1.59
CA TRP A 65 2.33 11.49 1.22
C TRP A 65 2.52 10.37 0.21
N ALA A 66 3.31 10.64 -0.83
CA ALA A 66 3.91 9.64 -1.68
C ALA A 66 5.35 10.00 -1.99
N PHE A 67 6.18 8.99 -2.25
CA PHE A 67 7.58 9.18 -2.63
C PHE A 67 7.86 8.38 -3.91
N TRP A 68 8.50 9.02 -4.89
CA TRP A 68 8.83 8.42 -6.17
C TRP A 68 10.27 8.69 -6.57
N THR A 69 11.05 7.62 -6.74
CA THR A 69 12.44 7.70 -7.18
C THR A 69 12.53 7.15 -8.61
N GLY A 70 12.59 8.06 -9.58
CA GLY A 70 12.69 7.72 -10.99
C GLY A 70 12.48 8.93 -11.89
N ALA A 71 13.21 8.97 -13.02
CA ALA A 71 13.21 10.11 -13.93
C ALA A 71 11.83 10.40 -14.56
N SER A 72 11.01 9.37 -14.76
CA SER A 72 9.64 9.52 -15.25
C SER A 72 8.67 8.63 -14.48
N LYS A 73 7.43 9.09 -14.37
CA LYS A 73 6.32 8.34 -13.76
C LYS A 73 5.59 7.62 -14.89
N PRO A 74 5.36 6.29 -14.79
CA PRO A 74 4.54 5.58 -15.77
C PRO A 74 3.14 6.19 -15.85
N GLU A 75 2.51 6.15 -17.03
CA GLU A 75 1.18 6.74 -17.28
C GLU A 75 0.14 6.28 -16.25
N LEU A 76 0.11 5.00 -15.91
CA LEU A 76 -0.77 4.46 -14.88
C LEU A 76 -0.60 5.16 -13.52
N ILE A 77 0.64 5.49 -13.14
CA ILE A 77 0.94 6.15 -11.87
C ILE A 77 0.50 7.61 -11.89
N GLU A 78 0.72 8.33 -12.99
CA GLU A 78 0.22 9.68 -13.16
C GLU A 78 -1.32 9.73 -13.07
N ARG A 79 -1.99 8.74 -13.67
CA ARG A 79 -3.44 8.60 -13.56
C ARG A 79 -3.91 8.29 -12.13
N CYS A 80 -3.15 7.51 -11.36
CA CYS A 80 -3.44 7.32 -9.93
C CYS A 80 -3.35 8.65 -9.17
N PHE A 81 -2.31 9.46 -9.39
CA PHE A 81 -2.18 10.76 -8.75
C PHE A 81 -3.31 11.73 -9.15
N ALA A 82 -3.67 11.78 -10.43
CA ALA A 82 -4.83 12.56 -10.89
C ALA A 82 -6.15 12.06 -10.26
N ASN A 83 -6.29 10.74 -10.09
CA ASN A 83 -7.41 10.14 -9.36
C ASN A 83 -7.43 10.59 -7.89
N TRP A 84 -6.29 10.68 -7.22
CA TRP A 84 -6.24 11.13 -5.82
C TRP A 84 -6.67 12.59 -5.67
N HIS A 85 -6.16 13.49 -6.51
CA HIS A 85 -6.58 14.90 -6.49
C HIS A 85 -8.09 15.06 -6.71
N ARG A 86 -8.68 14.22 -7.57
CA ARG A 86 -10.14 14.23 -7.80
C ARG A 86 -10.92 13.66 -6.62
N MET A 87 -10.44 12.60 -5.98
CA MET A 87 -11.13 11.91 -4.89
C MET A 87 -10.97 12.62 -3.54
N CYS A 88 -9.86 13.33 -3.34
CA CYS A 88 -9.47 13.95 -2.09
C CYS A 88 -9.17 15.46 -2.25
N PRO A 89 -10.11 16.29 -2.74
CA PRO A 89 -9.85 17.70 -3.04
C PRO A 89 -9.54 18.55 -1.78
N GLN A 90 -9.87 18.04 -0.59
CA GLN A 90 -9.60 18.69 0.70
C GLN A 90 -8.29 18.24 1.35
N PHE A 91 -7.54 17.34 0.72
CA PHE A 91 -6.25 16.88 1.22
C PHE A 91 -5.11 17.62 0.53
N ASP A 92 -4.07 17.93 1.30
CA ASP A 92 -2.78 18.35 0.75
C ASP A 92 -2.03 17.12 0.25
N ILE A 93 -1.92 16.96 -1.07
CA ILE A 93 -1.31 15.79 -1.71
C ILE A 93 0.12 16.13 -2.10
N ARG A 94 1.08 15.48 -1.44
CA ARG A 94 2.52 15.72 -1.57
C ARG A 94 3.19 14.52 -2.21
N ILE A 95 3.43 14.61 -3.51
CA ILE A 95 4.14 13.61 -4.30
C ILE A 95 5.60 14.04 -4.38
N LEU A 96 6.42 13.44 -3.53
CA LEU A 96 7.80 13.83 -3.31
C LEU A 96 8.78 12.98 -4.12
N ASP A 97 9.94 13.54 -4.37
CA ASP A 97 11.15 12.91 -4.90
C ASP A 97 12.33 13.16 -3.94
N GLU A 98 13.53 12.77 -4.34
CA GLU A 98 14.76 12.88 -3.53
C GLU A 98 15.09 14.32 -3.11
N ASP A 99 14.68 15.31 -3.91
CA ASP A 99 15.00 16.72 -3.66
C ASP A 99 13.89 17.39 -2.85
N SER A 100 12.64 17.24 -3.29
CA SER A 100 11.47 17.86 -2.65
C SER A 100 11.17 17.29 -1.26
N VAL A 101 11.59 16.05 -0.98
CA VAL A 101 11.44 15.46 0.37
C VAL A 101 12.26 16.21 1.43
N LEU A 102 13.36 16.86 1.05
CA LEU A 102 14.22 17.63 1.97
C LEU A 102 13.58 18.94 2.46
N GLN A 103 12.43 19.33 1.90
CA GLN A 103 11.62 20.42 2.46
C GLN A 103 10.91 20.01 3.76
N TYR A 104 10.79 18.70 4.01
CA TYR A 104 10.05 18.13 5.14
C TYR A 104 10.95 17.33 6.09
N LEU A 105 12.16 16.98 5.65
CA LEU A 105 13.14 16.19 6.37
C LEU A 105 14.48 16.92 6.40
N ASP A 106 15.21 16.85 7.53
CA ASP A 106 16.51 17.52 7.66
C ASP A 106 17.55 16.92 6.70
N ALA A 107 17.58 15.59 6.62
CA ALA A 107 18.43 14.84 5.70
C ALA A 107 17.93 13.40 5.58
N ILE A 108 18.23 12.75 4.45
CA ILE A 108 18.16 11.30 4.33
C ILE A 108 19.50 10.72 4.82
N PRO A 109 19.52 9.71 5.70
CA PRO A 109 20.73 9.05 6.16
C PRO A 109 21.66 8.67 4.99
N PRO A 110 22.97 8.99 5.05
CA PRO A 110 23.90 8.67 3.97
C PRO A 110 23.93 7.18 3.60
N SER A 111 23.73 6.28 4.58
CA SER A 111 23.63 4.84 4.36
C SER A 111 22.46 4.44 3.44
N LEU A 112 21.44 5.28 3.31
CA LEU A 112 20.33 5.05 2.39
C LEU A 112 20.62 5.54 0.97
N GLN A 113 21.69 6.31 0.73
CA GLN A 113 22.06 6.78 -0.62
C GLN A 113 22.38 5.62 -1.57
N GLN A 114 22.93 4.52 -1.04
CA GLN A 114 23.22 3.30 -1.81
C GLN A 114 22.18 2.20 -1.59
N ALA A 115 21.16 2.44 -0.73
CA ALA A 115 20.10 1.48 -0.48
C ALA A 115 19.15 1.36 -1.68
N SER A 116 18.44 0.23 -1.73
CA SER A 116 17.38 0.04 -2.72
C SER A 116 16.26 1.07 -2.57
N ALA A 117 15.62 1.43 -3.68
CA ALA A 117 14.49 2.37 -3.68
C ALA A 117 13.38 2.00 -2.68
N PRO A 118 12.98 0.72 -2.51
CA PRO A 118 12.02 0.33 -1.47
C PRO A 118 12.50 0.61 -0.05
N LYS A 119 13.75 0.28 0.29
CA LYS A 119 14.30 0.53 1.64
C LYS A 119 14.37 2.02 1.95
N ARG A 120 14.68 2.85 0.95
CA ARG A 120 14.66 4.31 1.10
C ARG A 120 13.24 4.83 1.31
N ALA A 121 12.29 4.43 0.47
CA ALA A 121 10.88 4.81 0.61
C ALA A 121 10.30 4.39 1.97
N ASP A 122 10.71 3.22 2.47
CA ASP A 122 10.36 2.71 3.78
C ASP A 122 10.80 3.64 4.92
N TRP A 123 12.04 4.12 4.89
CA TRP A 123 12.52 5.09 5.87
C TRP A 123 11.84 6.45 5.73
N VAL A 124 11.76 6.99 4.49
CA VAL A 124 11.12 8.29 4.21
C VAL A 124 9.68 8.32 4.71
N ARG A 125 8.92 7.23 4.48
CA ARG A 125 7.55 7.09 4.99
C ARG A 125 7.48 7.21 6.50
N ALA A 126 8.28 6.42 7.21
CA ALA A 126 8.27 6.41 8.67
C ALA A 126 8.68 7.77 9.24
N GLU A 127 9.68 8.42 8.64
CA GLU A 127 10.15 9.73 9.07
C GLU A 127 9.12 10.85 8.84
N LEU A 128 8.49 10.88 7.67
CA LEU A 128 7.43 11.86 7.37
C LEU A 128 6.25 11.71 8.33
N LEU A 129 5.78 10.48 8.56
CA LEU A 129 4.67 10.22 9.49
C LEU A 129 5.06 10.54 10.94
N LYS A 130 6.29 10.24 11.36
CA LYS A 130 6.78 10.58 12.71
C LYS A 130 6.68 12.09 12.95
N ARG A 131 7.18 12.89 12.00
CA ARG A 131 7.28 14.35 12.13
C ARG A 131 5.94 15.05 11.93
N HIS A 132 5.23 14.67 10.87
CA HIS A 132 4.11 15.46 10.34
C HIS A 132 2.77 14.74 10.46
N GLY A 133 2.76 13.44 10.78
CA GLY A 133 1.58 12.60 10.66
C GLY A 133 1.07 12.55 9.22
N GLY A 134 -0.21 12.24 9.08
CA GLY A 134 -0.92 12.19 7.80
C GLY A 134 -1.08 10.77 7.30
N ILE A 135 -1.21 10.61 5.99
CA ILE A 135 -1.48 9.33 5.34
C ILE A 135 -0.40 9.09 4.28
N TRP A 136 0.44 8.07 4.49
CA TRP A 136 1.24 7.52 3.40
C TRP A 136 0.39 6.66 2.49
N LEU A 137 0.56 6.85 1.18
CA LEU A 137 -0.07 6.03 0.17
C LEU A 137 0.91 5.68 -0.95
N ASP A 138 1.07 4.38 -1.22
CA ASP A 138 1.79 3.90 -2.38
C ASP A 138 1.16 4.41 -3.70
N ALA A 139 1.99 4.95 -4.60
CA ALA A 139 1.60 5.56 -5.88
C ALA A 139 0.73 4.69 -6.82
N SER A 140 0.69 3.38 -6.59
CA SER A 140 -0.06 2.41 -7.40
C SER A 140 -1.40 2.03 -6.77
N THR A 141 -2.06 3.01 -6.14
CA THR A 141 -3.36 2.83 -5.48
C THR A 141 -4.43 3.65 -6.20
N ILE A 142 -5.59 3.06 -6.42
CA ILE A 142 -6.75 3.69 -7.05
C ILE A 142 -7.76 3.98 -5.95
N LEU A 143 -8.14 5.24 -5.77
CA LEU A 143 -9.19 5.64 -4.83
C LEU A 143 -10.55 5.62 -5.53
N THR A 144 -11.55 5.08 -4.83
CA THR A 144 -12.95 5.06 -5.28
C THR A 144 -13.83 6.00 -4.46
N THR A 145 -13.32 6.43 -3.30
CA THR A 145 -13.90 7.46 -2.44
C THR A 145 -12.77 8.30 -1.81
N SER A 146 -13.11 9.41 -1.17
CA SER A 146 -12.19 10.23 -0.37
C SER A 146 -11.59 9.41 0.79
N LEU A 147 -10.40 9.81 1.26
CA LEU A 147 -9.78 9.24 2.47
C LEU A 147 -10.28 9.87 3.77
N ASP A 148 -11.39 10.62 3.74
CA ASP A 148 -12.06 11.17 4.94
C ASP A 148 -12.32 10.09 6.01
N TRP A 149 -12.71 8.89 5.57
CA TRP A 149 -12.98 7.76 6.46
C TRP A 149 -11.79 7.40 7.35
N VAL A 150 -10.55 7.70 6.94
CA VAL A 150 -9.33 7.44 7.73
C VAL A 150 -9.30 8.35 8.97
N ILE A 151 -9.70 9.61 8.78
CA ILE A 151 -9.75 10.61 9.83
C ILE A 151 -10.89 10.28 10.80
N ASP A 152 -12.06 9.93 10.25
CA ASP A 152 -13.23 9.52 11.04
C ASP A 152 -12.93 8.26 11.86
N GLU A 153 -12.25 7.28 11.26
CA GLU A 153 -11.88 6.03 11.93
C GLU A 153 -10.87 6.27 13.06
N GLN A 154 -9.88 7.14 12.85
CA GLN A 154 -8.95 7.51 13.92
C GLN A 154 -9.64 8.27 15.04
N ALA A 155 -10.55 9.20 14.72
CA ALA A 155 -11.32 9.93 15.73
C ALA A 155 -12.21 8.99 16.55
N ARG A 156 -12.86 8.01 15.89
CA ARG A 156 -13.73 7.01 16.52
C ARG A 156 -12.97 6.09 17.47
N THR A 157 -11.76 5.68 17.09
CA THR A 157 -10.97 4.68 17.84
C THR A 157 -9.93 5.30 18.77
N GLN A 158 -9.62 6.59 18.58
CA GLN A 158 -8.53 7.31 19.23
C GLN A 158 -7.21 6.52 19.10
N SER A 159 -6.96 6.00 17.90
CA SER A 159 -5.83 5.13 17.60
C SER A 159 -4.55 5.93 17.32
N ASP A 160 -3.41 5.28 17.56
CA ASP A 160 -2.08 5.75 17.16
C ASP A 160 -1.81 5.52 15.67
N TYR A 161 -2.56 4.61 15.07
CA TYR A 161 -2.38 4.16 13.71
C TYR A 161 -3.69 3.67 13.10
N VAL A 162 -3.92 4.00 11.83
CA VAL A 162 -4.95 3.40 10.99
C VAL A 162 -4.25 2.75 9.80
N GLY A 163 -4.54 1.49 9.53
CA GLY A 163 -3.96 0.81 8.37
C GLY A 163 -4.50 -0.58 8.11
N PHE A 164 -3.84 -1.29 7.21
CA PHE A 164 -4.26 -2.63 6.79
C PHE A 164 -3.25 -3.68 7.23
N TYR A 165 -3.72 -4.92 7.38
CA TYR A 165 -2.85 -6.09 7.59
C TYR A 165 -3.14 -7.17 6.56
N LEU A 166 -2.18 -8.06 6.32
CA LEU A 166 -2.35 -9.25 5.47
C LEU A 166 -2.69 -10.47 6.32
N GLU A 167 -3.89 -11.00 6.14
CA GLU A 167 -4.33 -12.23 6.81
C GLU A 167 -3.47 -13.42 6.38
N GLN A 168 -3.14 -13.53 5.10
CA GLN A 168 -2.31 -14.63 4.60
C GLN A 168 -0.91 -14.67 5.25
N PHE A 169 -0.40 -13.53 5.75
CA PHE A 169 0.89 -13.45 6.45
C PHE A 169 0.75 -13.57 7.97
N THR A 170 -0.46 -13.38 8.50
CA THR A 170 -0.75 -13.38 9.94
C THR A 170 -1.02 -14.81 10.41
N ALA A 171 -0.14 -15.32 11.28
CA ALA A 171 -0.36 -16.56 12.02
C ALA A 171 -0.84 -16.29 13.45
N ASP A 172 -0.49 -15.13 14.00
CA ASP A 172 -0.83 -14.69 15.35
C ASP A 172 -1.67 -13.42 15.28
N ALA A 173 -2.97 -13.55 15.50
CA ALA A 173 -3.93 -12.45 15.40
C ALA A 173 -3.72 -11.35 16.44
N ALA A 174 -3.00 -11.62 17.54
CA ALA A 174 -2.63 -10.59 18.51
C ALA A 174 -1.57 -9.63 17.95
N TYR A 175 -0.83 -10.05 16.92
CA TYR A 175 0.19 -9.26 16.27
C TYR A 175 0.07 -9.34 14.73
N PRO A 176 -0.99 -8.76 14.13
CA PRO A 176 -1.21 -8.85 12.70
C PRO A 176 -0.02 -8.34 11.88
N VAL A 177 0.22 -8.95 10.72
CA VAL A 177 1.27 -8.49 9.80
C VAL A 177 0.76 -7.28 9.03
N ILE A 178 1.03 -6.09 9.57
CA ILE A 178 0.62 -4.79 9.03
C ILE A 178 1.34 -4.51 7.72
N GLU A 179 0.57 -4.04 6.74
CA GLU A 179 1.05 -3.55 5.46
C GLU A 179 1.60 -2.13 5.58
N ASN A 180 2.69 -1.87 4.88
CA ASN A 180 3.36 -0.57 4.90
C ASN A 180 3.09 0.30 3.66
N TRP A 181 2.34 -0.21 2.67
CA TRP A 181 1.96 0.57 1.48
C TRP A 181 0.84 1.60 1.76
N PHE A 182 0.15 1.46 2.89
CA PHE A 182 -0.79 2.45 3.45
C PHE A 182 -0.53 2.55 4.94
N MET A 183 -0.22 3.76 5.41
CA MET A 183 0.09 4.02 6.82
C MET A 183 -0.48 5.38 7.19
N ALA A 184 -1.38 5.45 8.16
CA ALA A 184 -1.96 6.70 8.62
C ALA A 184 -1.78 6.87 10.13
N ALA A 185 -1.31 8.03 10.56
CA ALA A 185 -1.02 8.27 11.97
C ALA A 185 -1.07 9.77 12.32
N PRO A 186 -1.44 10.13 13.57
CA PRO A 186 -1.21 11.46 14.10
C PRO A 186 0.30 11.76 14.20
N PRO A 187 0.73 13.04 14.13
CA PRO A 187 2.12 13.41 14.36
C PRO A 187 2.56 12.99 15.77
N GLY A 188 3.78 12.44 15.87
CA GLY A 188 4.32 11.93 17.13
C GLY A 188 3.57 10.71 17.68
N SER A 189 2.87 9.95 16.84
CA SER A 189 2.30 8.65 17.20
C SER A 189 3.37 7.74 17.83
N PRO A 190 3.15 7.20 19.05
CA PRO A 190 4.11 6.31 19.72
C PRO A 190 4.54 5.14 18.84
N PHE A 191 3.58 4.50 18.15
CA PHE A 191 3.87 3.40 17.23
C PHE A 191 4.81 3.81 16.08
N ILE A 192 4.58 4.97 15.46
CA ILE A 192 5.42 5.44 14.36
C ILE A 192 6.78 5.92 14.85
N VAL A 193 6.85 6.55 16.03
CA VAL A 193 8.11 6.94 16.67
C VAL A 193 8.98 5.70 16.90
N ASP A 194 8.43 4.67 17.52
CA ASP A 194 9.15 3.43 17.81
C ASP A 194 9.55 2.68 16.54
N LEU A 195 8.66 2.63 15.54
CA LEU A 195 8.97 2.02 14.25
C LEU A 195 10.10 2.75 13.52
N GLN A 196 10.05 4.09 13.50
CA GLN A 196 11.07 4.90 12.84
C GLN A 196 12.43 4.74 13.54
N ASP A 197 12.44 4.70 14.87
CA ASP A 197 13.64 4.48 15.68
C ASP A 197 14.24 3.09 15.40
N GLU A 198 13.43 2.03 15.44
CA GLU A 198 13.85 0.66 15.09
C GLU A 198 14.45 0.59 13.67
N PHE A 199 13.74 1.17 12.70
CA PHE A 199 14.20 1.16 11.31
C PHE A 199 15.53 1.93 11.16
N THR A 200 15.63 3.12 11.78
CA THR A 200 16.82 3.98 11.67
C THR A 200 18.04 3.41 12.39
N THR A 201 17.85 2.80 13.55
CA THR A 201 18.96 2.35 14.41
C THR A 201 19.40 0.93 14.12
N ARG A 202 18.51 0.05 13.64
CA ARG A 202 18.81 -1.38 13.46
C ARG A 202 18.75 -1.86 12.02
N VAL A 203 17.85 -1.29 11.20
CA VAL A 203 17.69 -1.68 9.78
C VAL A 203 18.60 -0.87 8.85
N VAL A 204 18.61 0.45 9.00
CA VAL A 204 19.36 1.39 8.13
C VAL A 204 20.88 1.23 8.17
N PRO A 205 21.54 0.91 9.30
CA PRO A 205 23.00 0.82 9.34
C PRO A 205 23.61 -0.35 8.55
N GLY A 206 22.82 -1.36 8.20
CA GLY A 206 23.29 -2.56 7.49
C GLY A 206 22.41 -2.94 6.29
N SER A 207 22.68 -4.10 5.71
CA SER A 207 21.77 -4.69 4.72
C SER A 207 20.50 -5.23 5.39
N ASN A 208 19.51 -5.61 4.60
CA ASN A 208 18.29 -6.22 5.13
C ASN A 208 18.59 -7.61 5.72
N GLU A 209 19.53 -8.34 5.13
CA GLU A 209 20.04 -9.63 5.61
C GLU A 209 20.75 -9.45 6.95
N ALA A 210 21.59 -8.42 7.10
CA ALA A 210 22.27 -8.14 8.36
C ALA A 210 21.28 -7.86 9.51
N TYR A 211 20.14 -7.21 9.24
CA TYR A 211 19.09 -7.05 10.24
C TYR A 211 18.43 -8.37 10.60
N ILE A 212 18.14 -9.22 9.59
CA ILE A 212 17.59 -10.56 9.82
C ILE A 212 18.53 -11.43 10.66
N ASP A 213 19.84 -11.37 10.41
CA ASP A 213 20.82 -12.13 11.16
C ASP A 213 20.87 -11.72 12.63
N LYS A 214 20.81 -10.41 12.93
CA LYS A 214 20.65 -9.92 14.31
C LYS A 214 19.39 -10.47 14.98
N LEU A 215 18.26 -10.50 14.27
CA LEU A 215 17.02 -11.06 14.81
C LEU A 215 17.11 -12.57 15.07
N ARG A 216 17.94 -13.31 14.31
CA ARG A 216 18.22 -14.73 14.53
C ARG A 216 19.12 -14.94 15.73
N GLU A 217 20.18 -14.14 15.86
CA GLU A 217 21.08 -14.14 17.01
C GLU A 217 20.34 -13.86 18.33
N GLU A 218 19.34 -12.97 18.28
CA GLU A 218 18.44 -12.67 19.41
C GLU A 218 17.39 -13.77 19.67
N GLY A 219 17.27 -14.78 18.80
CA GLY A 219 16.30 -15.87 18.93
C GLY A 219 14.84 -15.45 18.72
N VAL A 220 14.57 -14.30 18.11
CA VAL A 220 13.22 -13.75 17.93
C VAL A 220 12.69 -13.90 16.50
N TYR A 221 13.58 -14.10 15.53
CA TYR A 221 13.26 -14.08 14.10
C TYR A 221 12.04 -14.94 13.71
N ASP A 222 11.96 -16.19 14.16
CA ASP A 222 10.86 -17.09 13.75
C ASP A 222 9.49 -16.61 14.24
N GLN A 223 9.44 -16.02 15.43
CA GLN A 223 8.21 -15.41 15.97
C GLN A 223 7.80 -14.16 15.16
N LEU A 224 8.77 -13.31 14.81
CA LEU A 224 8.52 -12.07 14.07
C LEU A 224 8.12 -12.34 12.61
N ARG A 225 8.72 -13.36 12.00
CA ARG A 225 8.51 -13.69 10.58
C ARG A 225 7.08 -14.12 10.30
N GLN A 226 6.44 -14.85 11.21
CA GLN A 226 5.14 -15.48 10.96
C GLN A 226 5.10 -16.18 9.58
N ARG A 227 4.17 -15.80 8.70
CA ARG A 227 4.09 -16.32 7.31
C ARG A 227 4.58 -15.32 6.26
N ILE A 228 5.37 -14.32 6.65
CA ILE A 228 5.95 -13.33 5.72
C ILE A 228 6.83 -14.07 4.69
N PHE A 229 6.51 -13.86 3.41
CA PHE A 229 7.31 -14.35 2.29
C PHE A 229 8.40 -13.33 1.94
N SER A 230 9.62 -13.77 1.62
CA SER A 230 10.76 -12.88 1.30
C SER A 230 11.03 -11.76 2.33
N PRO A 231 11.32 -12.10 3.60
CA PRO A 231 11.60 -11.11 4.64
C PRO A 231 12.77 -10.15 4.32
N GLU A 232 13.73 -10.58 3.49
CA GLU A 232 14.82 -9.75 2.97
C GLU A 232 14.32 -8.56 2.14
N TYR A 233 13.17 -8.71 1.48
CA TYR A 233 12.50 -7.64 0.74
C TYR A 233 11.48 -6.88 1.62
N LEU A 234 10.93 -7.55 2.64
CA LEU A 234 9.85 -7.04 3.49
C LEU A 234 10.32 -6.66 4.91
N THR A 235 11.53 -6.12 5.04
CA THR A 235 12.17 -5.87 6.34
C THR A 235 11.40 -4.90 7.23
N MET A 236 10.66 -3.95 6.64
CA MET A 236 9.73 -3.10 7.39
C MET A 236 8.66 -3.90 8.15
N HIS A 237 8.17 -5.02 7.59
CA HIS A 237 7.20 -5.86 8.27
C HIS A 237 7.81 -6.54 9.50
N LEU A 238 9.09 -6.94 9.42
CA LEU A 238 9.82 -7.47 10.58
C LEU A 238 10.06 -6.39 11.65
N ALA A 239 10.40 -5.16 11.24
CA ALA A 239 10.56 -4.04 12.17
C ALA A 239 9.23 -3.71 12.89
N ILE A 240 8.11 -3.68 12.17
CA ILE A 240 6.77 -3.52 12.75
C ILE A 240 6.48 -4.64 13.77
N GLN A 241 6.73 -5.89 13.39
CA GLN A 241 6.55 -7.03 14.29
C GLN A 241 7.43 -6.94 15.53
N TYR A 242 8.68 -6.50 15.37
CA TYR A 242 9.61 -6.28 16.48
C TYR A 242 9.04 -5.25 17.46
N VAL A 243 8.68 -4.06 16.99
CA VAL A 243 8.21 -2.99 17.89
C VAL A 243 6.90 -3.34 18.57
N MET A 244 5.97 -4.01 17.88
CA MET A 244 4.72 -4.47 18.48
C MET A 244 4.98 -5.48 19.61
N ARG A 245 5.89 -6.44 19.41
CA ARG A 245 6.13 -7.52 20.38
C ARG A 245 7.09 -7.14 21.51
N LYS A 246 8.03 -6.22 21.27
CA LYS A 246 9.09 -5.88 22.23
C LYS A 246 8.86 -4.59 23.01
N ARG A 247 8.17 -3.61 22.40
CA ARG A 247 7.90 -2.32 23.04
C ARG A 247 6.43 -2.26 23.48
N GLY A 248 5.52 -2.46 22.53
CA GLY A 248 4.07 -2.42 22.76
C GLY A 248 3.58 -1.05 23.22
N GLY A 249 2.37 -0.99 23.77
CA GLY A 249 1.76 0.27 24.18
C GLY A 249 1.09 1.04 23.03
N TYR A 250 0.46 0.34 22.08
CA TYR A 250 -0.13 0.94 20.88
C TYR A 250 -1.61 0.64 20.70
N ARG A 251 -2.36 1.61 20.21
CA ARG A 251 -3.73 1.47 19.73
C ARG A 251 -3.74 1.45 18.21
N LEU A 252 -4.04 0.31 17.60
CA LEU A 252 -3.96 0.11 16.15
C LEU A 252 -5.36 -0.15 15.59
N ALA A 253 -5.92 0.76 14.81
CA ALA A 253 -7.15 0.53 14.06
C ALA A 253 -6.79 -0.17 12.74
N LEU A 254 -7.09 -1.46 12.64
CA LEU A 254 -6.64 -2.32 11.54
C LEU A 254 -7.81 -2.98 10.82
N ALA A 255 -7.72 -3.06 9.50
CA ALA A 255 -8.61 -3.85 8.66
C ALA A 255 -7.82 -4.83 7.80
N ARG A 256 -8.46 -5.95 7.45
CA ARG A 256 -7.86 -6.94 6.56
C ARG A 256 -7.77 -6.39 5.13
N ALA A 257 -6.57 -6.35 4.55
CA ALA A 257 -6.36 -5.82 3.20
C ALA A 257 -7.14 -6.61 2.13
N GLU A 258 -7.26 -7.93 2.33
CA GLU A 258 -8.03 -8.85 1.49
C GLU A 258 -9.53 -8.54 1.43
N ASP A 259 -10.07 -7.82 2.43
CA ASP A 259 -11.47 -7.37 2.48
C ASP A 259 -11.67 -5.93 2.00
N GLY A 260 -10.68 -5.33 1.33
CA GLY A 260 -10.84 -3.97 0.80
C GLY A 260 -9.88 -3.70 -0.36
N PRO A 261 -8.70 -3.13 -0.11
CA PRO A 261 -7.69 -2.83 -1.12
C PRO A 261 -7.34 -3.98 -2.08
N PHE A 262 -7.39 -5.23 -1.59
CA PHE A 262 -7.16 -6.45 -2.36
C PHE A 262 -8.43 -7.29 -2.62
N TYR A 263 -9.62 -6.71 -2.43
CA TYR A 263 -10.89 -7.40 -2.62
C TYR A 263 -11.01 -8.09 -3.99
N TYR A 264 -10.63 -7.37 -5.06
CA TYR A 264 -10.66 -7.93 -6.41
C TYR A 264 -9.49 -8.88 -6.71
N HIS A 265 -8.39 -8.80 -5.96
CA HIS A 265 -7.31 -9.79 -6.02
C HIS A 265 -7.81 -11.12 -5.48
N VAL A 266 -8.50 -11.12 -4.34
CA VAL A 266 -9.12 -12.32 -3.76
C VAL A 266 -10.17 -12.88 -4.72
N ALA A 267 -11.06 -12.02 -5.27
CA ALA A 267 -12.05 -12.44 -6.26
C ALA A 267 -11.41 -13.03 -7.54
N ALA A 268 -10.20 -12.59 -7.88
CA ALA A 268 -9.40 -13.11 -8.99
C ALA A 268 -8.49 -14.29 -8.59
N ARG A 269 -8.61 -14.81 -7.35
CA ARG A 269 -7.74 -15.86 -6.80
C ARG A 269 -6.25 -15.54 -6.96
N TRP A 270 -5.91 -14.26 -6.79
CA TRP A 270 -4.57 -13.70 -6.97
C TRP A 270 -3.95 -13.91 -8.37
N SER A 271 -4.75 -14.34 -9.36
CA SER A 271 -4.31 -14.52 -10.74
C SER A 271 -4.24 -13.17 -11.46
N ARG A 272 -3.07 -12.86 -12.02
CA ARG A 272 -2.85 -11.62 -12.80
C ARG A 272 -3.78 -11.50 -14.00
N GLY A 273 -4.06 -12.61 -14.68
CA GLY A 273 -4.94 -12.62 -15.85
C GLY A 273 -6.40 -12.34 -15.46
N LEU A 274 -6.88 -13.03 -14.43
CA LEU A 274 -8.24 -12.82 -13.93
C LEU A 274 -8.41 -11.41 -13.32
N LEU A 275 -7.38 -10.90 -12.65
CA LEU A 275 -7.39 -9.54 -12.12
C LEU A 275 -7.52 -8.51 -13.24
N LYS A 276 -6.80 -8.65 -14.36
CA LYS A 276 -6.96 -7.78 -15.53
C LYS A 276 -8.39 -7.80 -16.07
N VAL A 277 -9.01 -8.98 -16.13
CA VAL A 277 -10.42 -9.09 -16.54
C VAL A 277 -11.33 -8.29 -15.61
N GLN A 278 -11.18 -8.44 -14.29
CA GLN A 278 -11.97 -7.69 -13.31
C GLN A 278 -11.74 -6.17 -13.44
N LEU A 279 -10.48 -5.74 -13.58
CA LEU A 279 -10.13 -4.32 -13.56
C LEU A 279 -10.43 -3.57 -14.87
N MET A 280 -10.34 -4.24 -16.02
CA MET A 280 -10.38 -3.61 -17.36
C MET A 280 -11.57 -4.03 -18.21
N MET A 281 -12.04 -5.26 -18.08
CA MET A 281 -12.92 -5.90 -19.08
C MET A 281 -14.35 -6.12 -18.59
N ARG A 282 -14.61 -5.92 -17.29
CA ARG A 282 -15.95 -5.96 -16.70
C ARG A 282 -16.38 -4.58 -16.24
N PRO A 283 -17.68 -4.25 -16.30
CA PRO A 283 -18.20 -3.07 -15.62
C PRO A 283 -17.84 -3.07 -14.13
N ARG A 284 -17.57 -1.89 -13.57
CA ARG A 284 -17.42 -1.73 -12.12
C ARG A 284 -18.73 -2.08 -11.40
N ALA A 285 -18.62 -2.47 -10.13
CA ALA A 285 -19.79 -2.64 -9.28
C ALA A 285 -20.37 -1.26 -8.89
N PRO A 286 -21.68 -1.20 -8.55
CA PRO A 286 -22.27 -0.04 -7.89
C PRO A 286 -21.59 0.29 -6.56
N VAL A 287 -21.30 -0.75 -5.75
CA VAL A 287 -20.60 -0.62 -4.46
C VAL A 287 -19.16 -1.09 -4.61
N MET A 288 -18.21 -0.21 -4.31
CA MET A 288 -16.77 -0.45 -4.49
C MET A 288 -16.03 -0.43 -3.14
N PRO A 289 -14.92 -1.19 -3.00
CA PRO A 289 -14.01 -0.98 -1.88
C PRO A 289 -13.45 0.45 -1.94
N PRO A 290 -13.10 1.09 -0.81
CA PRO A 290 -12.67 2.50 -0.77
C PRO A 290 -11.43 2.78 -1.63
N MET A 291 -10.62 1.74 -1.87
CA MET A 291 -9.51 1.78 -2.78
C MET A 291 -9.22 0.40 -3.38
N VAL A 292 -8.37 0.37 -4.42
CA VAL A 292 -7.80 -0.83 -5.01
C VAL A 292 -6.28 -0.65 -5.12
N LYS A 293 -5.52 -1.54 -4.47
CA LYS A 293 -4.05 -1.51 -4.48
C LYS A 293 -3.51 -2.39 -5.60
N LEU A 294 -2.71 -1.83 -6.51
CA LEU A 294 -1.99 -2.60 -7.52
C LEU A 294 -0.57 -2.92 -7.05
N ARG A 295 -0.19 -4.20 -7.07
CA ARG A 295 1.18 -4.63 -6.78
C ARG A 295 2.04 -4.48 -8.03
N LYS A 296 3.37 -4.54 -7.88
CA LYS A 296 4.31 -4.49 -9.02
C LYS A 296 3.96 -5.48 -10.15
N PRO A 297 3.63 -6.76 -9.87
CA PRO A 297 3.26 -7.71 -10.92
C PRO A 297 1.91 -7.41 -11.61
N ASP A 298 0.99 -6.74 -10.91
CA ASP A 298 -0.37 -6.47 -11.41
C ASP A 298 -0.36 -5.39 -12.51
N ARG A 299 0.60 -4.45 -12.41
CA ARG A 299 0.77 -3.34 -13.36
C ARG A 299 1.40 -3.74 -14.69
N LYS A 300 2.00 -4.93 -14.76
CA LYS A 300 2.76 -5.38 -15.92
C LYS A 300 1.84 -5.51 -17.16
N ARG A 301 2.19 -4.77 -18.21
CA ARG A 301 1.49 -4.71 -19.51
C ARG A 301 0.10 -4.06 -19.47
N LEU A 302 -0.28 -3.34 -18.41
CA LEU A 302 -1.55 -2.60 -18.42
C LEU A 302 -1.54 -1.53 -19.51
N ASP A 303 -0.42 -0.81 -19.69
CA ASP A 303 -0.27 0.20 -20.74
C ASP A 303 -0.45 -0.39 -22.14
N LEU A 304 0.13 -1.57 -22.41
CA LEU A 304 -0.05 -2.28 -23.67
C LEU A 304 -1.53 -2.59 -23.95
N TYR A 305 -2.30 -2.99 -22.94
CA TYR A 305 -3.72 -3.31 -23.10
C TYR A 305 -4.54 -2.03 -23.32
N THR A 306 -4.20 -0.95 -22.62
CA THR A 306 -4.79 0.38 -22.80
C THR A 306 -4.56 0.91 -24.21
N GLN A 307 -3.31 0.89 -24.70
CA GLN A 307 -2.95 1.31 -26.06
C GLN A 307 -3.70 0.52 -27.15
N ARG A 308 -4.11 -0.71 -26.82
CA ARG A 308 -4.90 -1.59 -27.70
C ARG A 308 -6.40 -1.48 -27.50
N ARG A 309 -6.87 -0.51 -26.71
CA ARG A 309 -8.29 -0.23 -26.40
C ARG A 309 -9.01 -1.46 -25.81
N LEU A 310 -8.29 -2.21 -24.97
CA LEU A 310 -8.81 -3.38 -24.25
C LEU A 310 -9.27 -3.02 -22.81
N VAL A 311 -9.68 -1.77 -22.63
CA VAL A 311 -10.26 -1.23 -21.38
C VAL A 311 -11.66 -0.76 -21.70
N ARG A 312 -12.64 -1.15 -20.88
CA ARG A 312 -13.98 -0.59 -20.96
C ARG A 312 -14.03 0.74 -20.21
N PRO A 313 -14.71 1.77 -20.74
CA PRO A 313 -14.89 3.04 -20.02
C PRO A 313 -15.62 2.92 -18.68
N ASP A 314 -16.52 1.94 -18.55
CA ASP A 314 -17.27 1.65 -17.33
C ASP A 314 -16.61 0.60 -16.42
N SER A 315 -15.40 0.13 -16.75
CA SER A 315 -14.60 -0.73 -15.86
C SER A 315 -14.00 0.07 -14.70
N ILE A 316 -13.37 -0.64 -13.74
CA ILE A 316 -12.69 0.02 -12.62
C ILE A 316 -11.60 0.96 -13.14
N LEU A 317 -10.72 0.47 -14.03
CA LEU A 317 -9.64 1.27 -14.59
C LEU A 317 -10.15 2.36 -15.54
N GLY A 318 -11.13 2.05 -16.40
CA GLY A 318 -11.72 3.04 -17.30
C GLY A 318 -12.36 4.21 -16.55
N HIS A 319 -13.18 3.89 -15.53
CA HIS A 319 -13.91 4.90 -14.78
C HIS A 319 -13.03 5.72 -13.84
N TYR A 320 -12.17 5.06 -13.05
CA TYR A 320 -11.42 5.77 -11.99
C TYR A 320 -10.12 6.41 -12.50
N LEU A 321 -9.53 5.90 -13.58
CA LEU A 321 -8.28 6.41 -14.16
C LEU A 321 -8.44 7.06 -15.55
N GLY A 322 -9.66 7.13 -16.09
CA GLY A 322 -9.94 7.77 -17.38
C GLY A 322 -9.29 7.07 -18.56
N LEU A 323 -9.28 5.73 -18.54
CA LEU A 323 -8.63 4.85 -19.52
C LEU A 323 -9.58 4.34 -20.61
#